data_AF-A0A8S4P5V5-F1
#
_entry.id   AF-A0A8S4P5V5-F1
#
_cell.length_a   1.000
_cell.length_b   1.000
_cell.length_c   1.000
_cell.angle_alpha   90.00
_cell.angle_beta   90.00
_cell.angle_gamma   90.00
#
_symmetry.space_group_name_H-M   'P 1'
#
loop_
_entity.id
_entity.type
_entity.pdbx_description
1 polymer ?
#
loop_
_entity_poly.entity_id
_entity_poly.type
_entity_poly.pdbx_seq_one_letter_code
_entity_poly.pdbx_strand_id
1 'polypeptide(L)'
;DVTFETVTATNADIESTDVTSKTVTTTDADIKSTTATFDTVTATDADIQSSTVTSETVTTTDADIQSTTVTSETVTATDADIQSTDVTSETVTTTDADIQSTTVTSETVTATDADIQSTTVTSETVTATDADIQSTTVTSETVTATDAVIQSTYVTSET
;
A
#
# COMPACT_ATOMS: atom_id res chain seq x y z
N ASP A 1 2.05 -25.80 -6.73
CA ASP A 1 1.36 -24.52 -6.88
C ASP A 1 0.61 -24.46 -8.19
N VAL A 2 -0.68 -24.17 -8.13
CA VAL A 2 -1.49 -23.90 -9.31
C VAL A 2 -1.41 -22.41 -9.53
N THR A 3 -0.72 -21.99 -10.58
CA THR A 3 -0.70 -20.59 -11.00
C THR A 3 -1.87 -20.37 -11.95
N PHE A 4 -2.79 -19.48 -11.61
CA PHE A 4 -3.85 -19.07 -12.51
C PHE A 4 -3.37 -17.91 -13.37
N GLU A 5 -3.67 -17.92 -14.67
CA GLU A 5 -3.38 -16.75 -15.51
C GLU A 5 -4.27 -15.57 -15.10
N THR A 6 -5.55 -15.82 -14.84
CA THR A 6 -6.46 -14.78 -14.39
C THR A 6 -7.44 -15.37 -13.40
N VAL A 7 -7.69 -14.64 -12.32
CA VAL A 7 -8.75 -14.92 -11.36
C VAL A 7 -9.67 -13.71 -11.31
N THR A 8 -10.97 -13.96 -11.46
CA THR A 8 -11.99 -12.95 -11.23
C THR A 8 -12.96 -13.50 -10.20
N ALA A 9 -13.16 -12.74 -9.12
CA ALA A 9 -14.07 -13.08 -8.06
C ALA A 9 -15.10 -11.96 -7.89
N THR A 10 -16.37 -12.34 -7.79
CA THR A 10 -17.47 -11.40 -7.57
C THR A 10 -18.41 -12.01 -6.55
N ASN A 11 -18.60 -11.36 -5.41
CA ASN A 11 -19.44 -11.89 -4.32
C ASN A 11 -19.00 -13.31 -3.87
N ALA A 12 -17.70 -13.60 -3.94
CA ALA A 12 -17.14 -14.92 -3.66
C ALA A 12 -15.66 -14.85 -3.25
N ASP A 13 -15.37 -15.01 -1.97
CA ASP A 13 -14.02 -14.93 -1.41
C ASP A 13 -13.04 -15.97 -2.01
N ILE A 14 -11.78 -15.58 -2.08
CA ILE A 14 -10.64 -16.43 -2.42
C ILE A 14 -9.91 -16.77 -1.12
N GLU A 15 -10.03 -18.02 -0.67
CA GLU A 15 -9.35 -18.51 0.54
C GLU A 15 -8.37 -19.64 0.19
N SER A 16 -7.08 -19.44 0.46
CA SER A 16 -6.02 -20.45 0.24
C SER A 16 -4.81 -20.13 1.11
N THR A 17 -4.01 -21.13 1.47
CA THR A 17 -2.71 -20.86 2.11
C THR A 17 -1.84 -19.95 1.24
N ASP A 18 -1.77 -20.27 -0.06
CA ASP A 18 -1.02 -19.51 -1.05
C ASP A 18 -1.94 -19.20 -2.23
N VAL A 19 -1.97 -17.93 -2.65
CA VAL A 19 -2.67 -17.47 -3.85
C VAL A 19 -1.62 -16.94 -4.82
N THR A 20 -1.54 -17.51 -6.02
CA THR A 20 -0.60 -17.06 -7.05
C THR A 20 -1.31 -16.92 -8.39
N SER A 21 -1.26 -15.73 -8.98
CA SER A 21 -1.84 -15.47 -10.29
C SER A 21 -1.10 -14.35 -11.03
N LYS A 22 -1.22 -14.26 -12.36
CA LYS A 22 -0.80 -13.04 -13.07
C LYS A 22 -1.73 -11.90 -12.69
N THR A 23 -3.03 -12.07 -12.93
CA THR A 23 -4.02 -11.01 -12.71
C THR A 23 -5.14 -11.48 -11.80
N VAL A 24 -5.41 -10.71 -10.75
CA VAL A 24 -6.58 -10.91 -9.89
C VAL A 24 -7.45 -9.66 -9.90
N THR A 25 -8.75 -9.85 -10.09
CA THR A 25 -9.75 -8.79 -9.95
C THR A 25 -10.84 -9.28 -9.01
N THR A 26 -11.11 -8.53 -7.95
CA THR A 26 -12.18 -8.83 -6.99
C THR A 26 -13.18 -7.68 -6.90
N THR A 27 -14.44 -8.03 -6.71
CA THR A 27 -15.53 -7.09 -6.42
C THR A 27 -16.45 -7.72 -5.39
N ASP A 28 -16.66 -7.08 -4.24
CA ASP A 28 -17.38 -7.68 -3.11
C ASP A 28 -16.81 -9.07 -2.72
N ALA A 29 -15.49 -9.25 -2.75
CA ALA A 29 -14.87 -10.56 -2.59
C ALA A 29 -13.46 -10.47 -2.01
N ASP A 30 -13.28 -11.00 -0.80
CA ASP A 30 -12.00 -10.88 -0.09
C ASP A 30 -10.96 -11.88 -0.62
N ILE A 31 -9.68 -11.55 -0.47
CA ILE A 31 -8.57 -12.46 -0.60
C ILE A 31 -8.00 -12.75 0.79
N LYS A 32 -8.03 -14.01 1.22
CA LYS A 32 -7.48 -14.45 2.51
C LYS A 32 -6.42 -15.52 2.29
N SER A 33 -5.18 -15.21 2.67
CA SER A 33 -4.05 -16.13 2.52
C SER A 33 -2.95 -15.99 3.56
N THR A 34 -1.98 -16.92 3.54
CA THR A 34 -0.69 -16.68 4.20
C THR A 34 0.23 -15.92 3.24
N THR A 35 0.26 -16.32 1.97
CA THR A 35 1.04 -15.66 0.91
C THR A 35 0.16 -15.32 -0.28
N ALA A 36 0.22 -14.07 -0.73
CA ALA A 36 -0.46 -13.59 -1.92
C ALA A 36 0.60 -13.03 -2.90
N THR A 37 0.69 -13.64 -4.08
CA THR A 37 1.66 -13.23 -5.11
C THR A 37 0.95 -12.99 -6.44
N PHE A 38 0.97 -11.76 -6.93
CA PHE A 38 0.27 -11.35 -8.14
C PHE A 38 1.18 -10.54 -9.07
N ASP A 39 1.04 -10.61 -10.38
CA ASP A 39 1.65 -9.54 -11.20
C ASP A 39 0.80 -8.27 -11.02
N THR A 40 -0.52 -8.39 -11.12
CA THR A 40 -1.47 -7.30 -10.87
C THR A 40 -2.64 -7.78 -10.01
N VAL A 41 -3.01 -6.98 -9.02
CA VAL A 41 -4.24 -7.16 -8.25
C VAL A 41 -5.06 -5.86 -8.22
N THR A 42 -6.36 -5.99 -8.48
CA THR A 42 -7.34 -4.92 -8.34
C THR A 42 -8.46 -5.40 -7.43
N ALA A 43 -8.70 -4.68 -6.33
CA ALA A 43 -9.76 -4.98 -5.39
C ALA A 43 -10.70 -3.78 -5.26
N THR A 44 -12.00 -4.04 -5.37
CA THR A 44 -13.06 -3.04 -5.20
C THR A 44 -14.08 -3.57 -4.20
N ASP A 45 -14.39 -2.81 -3.15
CA ASP A 45 -15.27 -3.26 -2.06
C ASP A 45 -14.82 -4.64 -1.51
N ALA A 46 -13.51 -4.86 -1.37
CA ALA A 46 -12.92 -6.18 -1.18
C ALA A 46 -11.55 -6.13 -0.48
N ASP A 47 -11.39 -6.83 0.63
CA ASP A 47 -10.15 -6.75 1.40
C ASP A 47 -9.09 -7.78 0.98
N ILE A 48 -7.82 -7.41 1.12
CA ILE A 48 -6.69 -8.33 1.00
C ILE A 48 -6.08 -8.56 2.38
N GLN A 49 -6.26 -9.76 2.91
CA GLN A 49 -5.71 -10.19 4.20
C GLN A 49 -4.68 -11.29 3.98
N SER A 50 -3.40 -10.94 4.12
CA SER A 50 -2.31 -11.91 3.92
C SER A 50 -1.11 -11.61 4.82
N SER A 51 -0.40 -12.62 5.31
CA SER A 51 0.85 -12.35 6.04
C SER A 51 1.89 -11.66 5.14
N THR A 52 1.92 -12.03 3.86
CA THR A 52 2.76 -11.40 2.85
C THR A 52 1.97 -11.13 1.57
N VAL A 53 2.05 -9.91 1.06
CA VAL A 53 1.56 -9.50 -0.25
C VAL A 53 2.75 -9.10 -1.11
N THR A 54 2.92 -9.75 -2.25
CA THR A 54 3.93 -9.40 -3.26
C THR A 54 3.23 -9.16 -4.59
N SER A 55 3.37 -7.97 -5.18
CA SER A 55 2.81 -7.74 -6.50
C SER A 55 3.54 -6.70 -7.33
N GLU A 56 3.54 -6.77 -8.66
CA GLU A 56 4.05 -5.62 -9.43
C GLU A 56 3.12 -4.42 -9.24
N THR A 57 1.79 -4.62 -9.29
CA THR A 57 0.82 -3.55 -9.11
C THR A 57 -0.33 -3.95 -8.19
N VAL A 58 -0.57 -3.13 -7.18
CA VAL A 58 -1.72 -3.22 -6.28
C VAL A 58 -2.60 -1.99 -6.45
N THR A 59 -3.88 -2.19 -6.73
CA THR A 59 -4.88 -1.12 -6.76
C THR A 59 -6.07 -1.51 -5.88
N THR A 60 -6.39 -0.68 -4.91
CA THR A 60 -7.57 -0.85 -4.05
C THR A 60 -8.48 0.38 -4.12
N THR A 61 -9.78 0.13 -4.09
CA THR A 61 -10.83 1.16 -4.04
C THR A 61 -11.90 0.68 -3.07
N ASP A 62 -12.21 1.47 -2.04
CA ASP A 62 -13.15 1.06 -0.99
C ASP A 62 -12.76 -0.31 -0.37
N ALA A 63 -11.46 -0.56 -0.19
CA ALA A 63 -10.89 -1.89 0.02
C ALA A 63 -9.57 -1.85 0.80
N ASP A 64 -9.46 -2.60 1.89
CA ASP A 64 -8.30 -2.52 2.78
C ASP A 64 -7.26 -3.60 2.49
N ILE A 65 -5.99 -3.29 2.79
CA ILE A 65 -4.90 -4.26 2.81
C ILE A 65 -4.41 -4.43 4.25
N GLN A 66 -4.54 -5.65 4.77
CA GLN A 66 -3.94 -6.01 6.05
C GLN A 66 -2.85 -7.05 5.85
N SER A 67 -1.60 -6.67 6.16
CA SER A 67 -0.45 -7.55 6.02
C SER A 67 0.61 -7.40 7.10
N THR A 68 1.55 -8.34 7.16
CA THR A 68 2.82 -8.07 7.84
C THR A 68 3.78 -7.35 6.89
N THR A 69 3.78 -7.75 5.62
CA THR A 69 4.69 -7.21 4.61
C THR A 69 3.97 -7.02 3.29
N VAL A 70 4.01 -5.79 2.77
CA VAL A 70 3.57 -5.44 1.43
C VAL A 70 4.81 -5.04 0.61
N THR A 71 5.07 -5.77 -0.46
CA THR A 71 6.13 -5.47 -1.42
C THR A 71 5.51 -5.30 -2.80
N SER A 72 5.64 -4.11 -3.39
CA SER A 72 5.10 -3.90 -4.73
C SER A 72 5.82 -2.85 -5.55
N GLU A 73 5.86 -2.93 -6.88
CA GLU A 73 6.41 -1.79 -7.65
C GLU A 73 5.49 -0.57 -7.50
N THR A 74 4.18 -0.76 -7.62
CA THR A 74 3.19 0.32 -7.49
C THR A 74 2.05 -0.07 -6.55
N VAL A 75 1.79 0.80 -5.57
CA VAL A 75 0.61 0.72 -4.70
C VAL A 75 -0.25 1.96 -4.92
N THR A 76 -1.53 1.75 -5.21
CA THR A 76 -2.54 2.81 -5.29
C THR A 76 -3.73 2.43 -4.41
N ALA A 77 -4.04 3.30 -3.43
CA ALA A 77 -5.20 3.15 -2.56
C ALA A 77 -6.09 4.39 -2.68
N THR A 78 -7.39 4.16 -2.84
CA THR A 78 -8.41 5.20 -2.90
C THR A 78 -9.56 4.82 -1.97
N ASP A 79 -9.92 5.69 -1.04
CA ASP A 79 -10.96 5.37 -0.02
C ASP A 79 -10.65 4.05 0.70
N ALA A 80 -9.38 3.78 1.00
CA ALA A 80 -8.86 2.46 1.33
C ALA A 80 -7.65 2.51 2.26
N ASP A 81 -7.61 1.67 3.29
CA ASP A 81 -6.53 1.67 4.27
C ASP A 81 -5.49 0.56 4.03
N ILE A 82 -4.22 0.88 4.28
CA ILE A 82 -3.13 -0.11 4.29
C ILE A 82 -2.54 -0.21 5.68
N GLN A 83 -2.74 -1.36 6.31
CA GLN A 83 -2.12 -1.70 7.58
C GLN A 83 -1.05 -2.78 7.38
N SER A 84 0.22 -2.41 7.55
CA SER A 84 1.34 -3.35 7.40
C SER A 84 2.46 -3.10 8.38
N THR A 85 3.22 -4.12 8.79
CA THR A 85 4.47 -3.83 9.53
C THR A 85 5.47 -3.13 8.63
N ASP A 86 5.62 -3.61 7.40
CA ASP A 86 6.52 -3.03 6.41
C ASP A 86 5.79 -2.83 5.07
N VAL A 87 5.96 -1.66 4.47
CA VAL A 87 5.55 -1.33 3.10
C VAL A 87 6.81 -0.96 2.32
N THR A 88 7.10 -1.73 1.28
CA THR A 88 8.21 -1.46 0.35
C THR A 88 7.65 -1.33 -1.05
N SER A 89 7.81 -0.17 -1.68
CA SER A 89 7.32 0.03 -3.04
C SER A 89 8.06 1.09 -3.83
N GLU A 90 8.20 0.98 -5.16
CA GLU A 90 8.77 2.11 -5.92
C GLU A 90 7.86 3.33 -5.84
N THR A 91 6.55 3.14 -5.99
CA THR A 91 5.57 4.22 -5.91
C THR A 91 4.40 3.88 -5.00
N VAL A 92 4.14 4.75 -4.02
CA VAL A 92 2.95 4.72 -3.18
C VAL A 92 2.11 5.96 -3.47
N THR A 93 0.86 5.74 -3.87
CA THR A 93 -0.15 6.79 -4.05
C THR A 93 -1.36 6.51 -3.19
N THR A 94 -1.74 7.47 -2.34
CA THR A 94 -2.94 7.41 -1.51
C THR A 94 -3.83 8.61 -1.75
N THR A 95 -5.14 8.37 -1.80
CA THR A 95 -6.17 9.41 -1.96
C THR A 95 -7.34 9.07 -1.05
N ASP A 96 -7.72 9.97 -0.14
CA ASP A 96 -8.80 9.71 0.83
C ASP A 96 -8.56 8.39 1.61
N ALA A 97 -7.31 8.09 1.95
CA ALA A 97 -6.85 6.74 2.32
C ALA A 97 -5.69 6.79 3.32
N ASP A 98 -5.67 5.89 4.31
CA ASP A 98 -4.63 5.89 5.34
C ASP A 98 -3.59 4.77 5.19
N ILE A 99 -2.33 5.08 5.50
CA ILE A 99 -1.28 4.07 5.67
C ILE A 99 -0.82 4.05 7.12
N GLN A 100 -0.96 2.91 7.77
CA GLN A 100 -0.39 2.65 9.08
C GLN A 100 0.70 1.57 8.99
N SER A 101 1.94 1.97 9.22
CA SER A 101 3.06 1.03 9.13
C SER A 101 4.21 1.25 10.11
N THR A 102 4.99 0.23 10.46
CA THR A 102 6.24 0.48 11.19
C THR A 102 7.26 1.13 10.27
N THR A 103 7.35 0.66 9.03
CA THR A 103 8.31 1.15 8.03
C THR A 103 7.63 1.35 6.68
N VAL A 104 7.76 2.55 6.12
CA VAL A 104 7.44 2.83 4.71
C VAL A 104 8.75 3.15 3.99
N THR A 105 9.08 2.36 2.98
CA THR A 105 10.22 2.60 2.08
C THR A 105 9.72 2.71 0.66
N SER A 106 9.93 3.85 0.01
CA SER A 106 9.50 4.02 -1.37
C SER A 106 10.27 5.05 -2.16
N GLU A 107 10.47 4.92 -3.47
CA GLU A 107 11.10 6.01 -4.22
C GLU A 107 10.22 7.25 -4.22
N THR A 108 8.91 7.08 -4.42
CA THR A 108 7.94 8.18 -4.42
C THR A 108 6.73 7.88 -3.53
N VAL A 109 6.46 8.78 -2.60
CA VAL A 109 5.22 8.80 -1.80
C VAL A 109 4.38 10.01 -2.20
N THR A 110 3.14 9.77 -2.63
CA THR A 110 2.14 10.81 -2.92
C THR A 110 0.91 10.58 -2.05
N ALA A 111 0.55 11.56 -1.23
CA ALA A 111 -0.65 11.54 -0.39
C ALA A 111 -1.53 12.74 -0.71
N THR A 112 -2.82 12.50 -0.95
CA THR A 112 -3.84 13.54 -1.16
C THR A 112 -5.02 13.25 -0.24
N ASP A 113 -5.43 14.22 0.59
CA ASP A 113 -6.54 14.03 1.54
C ASP A 113 -6.37 12.73 2.40
N ALA A 114 -5.13 12.43 2.82
CA ALA A 114 -4.73 11.11 3.30
C ALA A 114 -3.76 11.20 4.49
N ASP A 115 -3.78 10.22 5.39
CA ASP A 115 -2.84 10.16 6.52
C ASP A 115 -1.83 9.01 6.38
N ILE A 116 -0.54 9.31 6.55
CA ILE A 116 0.54 8.31 6.65
C ILE A 116 1.14 8.35 8.04
N GLN A 117 0.89 7.31 8.82
CA GLN A 117 1.46 7.13 10.15
C GLN A 117 2.50 6.01 10.15
N SER A 118 3.76 6.38 10.40
CA SER A 118 4.83 5.38 10.46
C SER A 118 5.93 5.63 11.48
N THR A 119 6.65 4.61 11.95
CA THR A 119 7.86 4.87 12.75
C THR A 119 8.97 5.45 11.87
N THR A 120 9.11 4.94 10.66
CA THR A 120 10.12 5.41 9.69
C THR A 120 9.52 5.53 8.30
N VAL A 121 9.66 6.70 7.68
CA VAL A 121 9.40 6.92 6.26
C VAL A 121 10.72 7.21 5.56
N THR A 122 11.08 6.41 4.57
CA THR A 122 12.25 6.63 3.71
C THR A 122 11.77 6.75 2.28
N SER A 123 11.97 7.91 1.65
CA SER A 123 11.59 8.09 0.25
C SER A 123 12.38 9.15 -0.48
N GLU A 124 12.75 8.94 -1.74
CA GLU A 124 13.44 9.98 -2.53
C GLU A 124 12.56 11.22 -2.64
N THR A 125 11.27 11.04 -2.95
CA THR A 125 10.31 12.14 -3.10
C THR A 125 9.03 11.92 -2.28
N VAL A 126 8.70 12.89 -1.44
CA VAL A 126 7.42 12.95 -0.72
C VAL A 126 6.61 14.14 -1.23
N THR A 127 5.38 13.87 -1.69
CA THR A 127 4.40 14.89 -2.06
C THR A 127 3.14 14.71 -1.22
N ALA A 128 2.73 15.76 -0.51
CA ALA A 128 1.52 15.77 0.32
C ALA A 128 0.64 16.97 -0.04
N THR A 129 -0.65 16.73 -0.28
CA THR A 129 -1.67 17.76 -0.52
C THR A 129 -2.84 17.50 0.40
N ASP A 130 -3.21 18.46 1.26
CA ASP A 130 -4.29 18.30 2.25
C ASP A 130 -4.15 16.99 3.08
N ALA A 131 -2.90 16.60 3.38
CA ALA A 131 -2.54 15.30 3.92
C ALA A 131 -1.62 15.41 5.15
N ASP A 132 -1.68 14.45 6.08
CA ASP A 132 -0.80 14.40 7.25
C ASP A 132 0.16 13.20 7.22
N ILE A 133 1.46 13.48 7.24
CA ILE A 133 2.51 12.45 7.36
C ILE A 133 3.14 12.57 8.75
N GLN A 134 2.91 11.58 9.61
CA GLN A 134 3.44 11.53 10.96
C GLN A 134 4.45 10.40 11.11
N SER A 135 5.70 10.75 11.41
CA SER A 135 6.73 9.74 11.63
C SER A 135 7.79 10.08 12.67
N THR A 136 8.41 9.08 13.30
CA THR A 136 9.57 9.36 14.16
C THR A 136 10.74 9.85 13.32
N THR A 137 10.93 9.25 12.14
CA THR A 137 12.02 9.59 11.21
C THR A 137 11.47 9.70 9.79
N VAL A 138 11.74 10.83 9.13
CA VAL A 138 11.50 11.02 7.70
C VAL A 138 12.83 11.27 6.99
N THR A 139 13.18 10.39 6.07
CA THR A 139 14.35 10.56 5.18
C THR A 139 13.85 10.83 3.78
N SER A 140 14.15 11.99 3.21
CA SER A 140 13.78 12.29 1.83
C SER A 140 14.66 13.33 1.15
N GLU A 141 14.95 13.13 -0.14
CA GLU A 141 15.68 14.11 -0.95
C GLU A 141 14.81 15.34 -1.23
N THR A 142 13.54 15.10 -1.59
CA THR A 142 12.60 16.15 -1.97
C THR A 142 11.27 16.01 -1.22
N VAL A 143 10.85 17.10 -0.57
CA VAL A 143 9.55 17.16 0.12
C VAL A 143 8.74 18.34 -0.41
N THR A 144 7.54 18.05 -0.92
CA THR A 144 6.55 19.05 -1.35
C THR A 144 5.28 18.90 -0.51
N ALA A 145 4.86 19.98 0.14
CA ALA A 145 3.65 20.00 0.97
C ALA A 145 2.77 21.20 0.60
N THR A 146 1.50 20.96 0.29
CA THR A 146 0.48 21.98 0.03
C THR A 146 -0.67 21.74 0.98
N ASP A 147 -0.93 22.69 1.89
CA ASP A 147 -1.98 22.56 2.92
C ASP A 147 -1.88 21.24 3.73
N ALA A 148 -0.65 20.71 3.86
CA ALA A 148 -0.32 19.41 4.44
C ALA A 148 0.61 19.56 5.66
N VAL A 149 0.57 18.59 6.58
CA VAL A 149 1.48 18.53 7.74
C VAL A 149 2.44 17.35 7.60
N ILE A 150 3.74 17.62 7.68
CA ILE A 150 4.76 16.58 7.79
C ILE A 150 5.44 16.74 9.14
N GLN A 151 5.11 15.84 10.07
CA GLN A 151 5.61 15.87 11.44
C GLN A 151 6.65 14.77 11.64
N SER A 152 7.87 15.17 12.02
CA SER A 152 8.90 14.22 12.41
C SER A 152 9.79 14.66 13.56
N THR A 153 10.32 13.68 14.30
CA THR A 153 11.38 13.93 15.30
C THR A 153 12.73 14.13 14.62
N TYR A 154 12.96 13.43 13.50
CA TYR A 154 14.19 13.49 12.72
C TYR A 154 13.87 13.61 11.24
N VAL A 155 14.30 14.72 10.63
CA VAL A 155 14.24 14.90 9.17
C VAL A 155 15.65 14.89 8.61
N THR A 156 15.93 13.96 7.72
CA THR A 156 17.21 13.87 7.01
C THR A 156 16.98 13.98 5.51
N SER A 157 17.80 14.79 4.85
CA SER A 157 17.84 14.88 3.39
C SER A 157 19.13 14.22 2.93
N GLU A 158 19.03 13.21 2.07
CA GLU A 158 20.17 12.69 1.33
C GLU A 158 20.44 13.63 0.15
N THR A 159 21.73 13.94 -0.08
CA THR A 159 22.23 14.90 -1.09
C THR A 159 23.12 14.22 -2.10
#